data_AF-A0A401MWR7-F1
#
_entry.id   AF-A0A401MWR7-F1
#
_cell.length_a   1.000
_cell.length_b   1.000
_cell.length_c   1.000
_cell.angle_alpha   90.00
_cell.angle_beta   90.00
_cell.angle_gamma   90.00
#
_symmetry.space_group_name_H-M   'P 1'
#
loop_
_entity.id
_entity.type
_entity.pdbx_description
1 polymer ?
#
loop_
_entity_poly.entity_id
_entity_poly.type
_entity_poly.pdbx_seq_one_letter_code
_entity_poly.pdbx_strand_id
1 'polypeptide(L)'
;MELLNSGKIEKWDPQNPTSSGSLPRLVSTWNHGAVTAAQGGPTLVGDILGDWREEAVYTNASYNELIVFTTNQPTNTRLYTLSHNPAYRNAMTFKGYMQSHHPDYFLGAGMARPPRPNIAYAGSAG
;
A
#
# COMPACT_ATOMS: atom_id res chain seq x y z
N MET A 1 -8.28 -1.97 6.39
CA MET A 1 -7.06 -1.20 6.08
C MET A 1 -6.11 -1.33 7.24
N GLU A 2 -4.87 -1.62 6.93
CA GLU A 2 -3.74 -1.73 7.84
C GLU A 2 -3.02 -0.39 7.92
N LEU A 3 -2.11 -0.25 8.88
CA LEU A 3 -1.36 0.97 9.16
C LEU A 3 0.10 0.76 8.79
N LEU A 4 0.71 1.75 8.15
CA LEU A 4 2.13 1.78 7.82
C LEU A 4 2.79 2.98 8.47
N ASN A 5 3.76 2.75 9.37
CA ASN A 5 4.49 3.83 10.03
C ASN A 5 5.88 3.38 10.46
N SER A 6 6.93 4.12 10.12
CA SER A 6 8.30 3.87 10.61
C SER A 6 8.77 2.43 10.38
N GLY A 7 8.48 1.88 9.20
CA GLY A 7 8.81 0.49 8.87
C GLY A 7 7.96 -0.58 9.58
N LYS A 8 6.86 -0.18 10.24
CA LYS A 8 5.92 -1.06 10.93
C LYS A 8 4.65 -1.20 10.10
N ILE A 9 4.25 -2.43 9.80
CA ILE A 9 2.91 -2.74 9.29
C ILE A 9 2.09 -3.27 10.47
N GLU A 10 1.03 -2.56 10.83
CA GLU A 10 0.25 -2.79 12.05
C GLU A 10 -1.25 -2.90 11.72
N LYS A 11 -2.00 -3.66 12.52
CA LYS A 11 -3.44 -3.82 12.35
C LYS A 11 -4.17 -3.32 13.58
N TRP A 12 -5.17 -2.46 13.38
CA TRP A 12 -6.08 -2.05 14.43
C TRP A 12 -6.96 -3.22 14.86
N ASP A 13 -7.07 -3.46 16.16
CA ASP A 13 -8.07 -4.36 16.76
C ASP A 13 -9.24 -3.53 17.33
N PRO A 14 -10.40 -3.47 16.65
CA PRO A 14 -11.56 -2.74 17.16
C PRO A 14 -12.23 -3.40 18.37
N GLN A 15 -11.98 -4.69 18.63
CA GLN A 15 -12.52 -5.39 19.80
C GLN A 15 -11.69 -5.12 21.06
N ASN A 16 -10.38 -4.88 20.90
CA ASN A 16 -9.45 -4.58 22.00
C ASN A 16 -8.61 -3.33 21.66
N PRO A 17 -9.18 -2.11 21.78
CA PRO A 17 -8.51 -0.90 21.36
C PRO A 17 -7.27 -0.61 22.21
N THR A 18 -6.13 -0.32 21.57
CA THR A 18 -4.89 0.08 22.24
C THR A 18 -4.39 1.44 21.74
N SER A 19 -3.51 2.11 22.47
CA SER A 19 -2.84 3.31 21.95
C SER A 19 -1.94 2.99 20.74
N SER A 20 -1.65 4.00 19.91
CA SER A 20 -0.92 3.84 18.62
C SER A 20 0.47 3.18 18.72
N GLY A 21 1.09 3.17 19.90
CA GLY A 21 2.38 2.50 20.15
C GLY A 21 2.29 1.01 20.47
N SER A 22 1.09 0.47 20.69
CA SER A 22 0.88 -0.90 21.18
C SER A 22 0.00 -1.75 20.26
N LEU A 23 -0.14 -1.33 19.00
CA LEU A 23 -0.94 -2.05 18.02
C LEU A 23 -0.33 -3.42 17.68
N PRO A 24 -1.16 -4.44 17.41
CA PRO A 24 -0.70 -5.71 16.86
C PRO A 24 0.19 -5.51 15.62
N ARG A 25 1.46 -5.92 15.74
CA ARG A 25 2.45 -5.87 14.66
C ARG A 25 2.26 -7.04 13.72
N LEU A 26 2.06 -6.76 12.43
CA LEU A 26 2.08 -7.78 11.38
C LEU A 26 3.49 -8.01 10.86
N VAL A 27 4.20 -6.93 10.50
CA VAL A 27 5.56 -7.00 9.94
C VAL A 27 6.40 -5.83 10.46
N SER A 28 7.65 -6.13 10.79
CA SER A 28 8.68 -5.14 11.10
C SER A 28 9.75 -5.19 10.01
N THR A 29 9.79 -4.19 9.14
CA THR A 29 10.60 -4.22 7.91
C THR A 29 12.10 -4.32 8.17
N TRP A 30 12.60 -3.76 9.29
CA TRP A 30 14.01 -3.83 9.68
C TRP A 30 14.50 -5.26 9.99
N ASN A 31 13.59 -6.19 10.35
CA ASN A 31 13.95 -7.61 10.51
C ASN A 31 14.36 -8.25 9.18
N HIS A 32 14.14 -7.57 8.06
CA HIS A 32 14.49 -8.00 6.71
C HIS A 32 15.53 -7.07 6.05
N GLY A 33 16.26 -6.27 6.84
CA GLY A 33 17.35 -5.42 6.33
C GLY A 33 16.91 -4.10 5.70
N ALA A 34 15.61 -3.79 5.74
CA ALA A 34 15.08 -2.54 5.23
C ALA A 34 15.33 -1.37 6.18
N VAL A 35 15.62 -0.20 5.60
CA VAL A 35 15.70 1.08 6.30
C VAL A 35 14.69 2.06 5.71
N THR A 36 14.16 2.93 6.57
CA THR A 36 13.25 4.01 6.17
C THR A 36 14.00 5.10 5.40
N ALA A 37 13.32 5.75 4.45
CA ALA A 37 13.81 6.99 3.86
C ALA A 37 13.89 8.12 4.91
N ALA A 38 14.50 9.26 4.53
CA ALA A 38 14.67 10.42 5.42
C ALA A 38 13.35 10.94 6.03
N GLN A 39 12.21 10.66 5.38
CA GLN A 39 10.86 11.03 5.82
C GLN A 39 10.22 9.99 6.77
N GLY A 40 10.95 8.97 7.23
CA GLY A 40 10.46 7.98 8.20
C GLY A 40 9.51 6.92 7.63
N GLY A 41 9.43 6.80 6.30
CA GLY A 41 8.54 5.86 5.60
C GLY A 41 9.23 5.05 4.51
N PRO A 42 8.47 4.26 3.74
CA PRO A 42 8.98 3.61 2.53
C PRO A 42 9.41 4.63 1.48
N THR A 43 10.20 4.18 0.51
CA THR A 43 10.52 4.94 -0.70
C THR A 43 9.33 5.00 -1.65
N LEU A 44 8.51 3.94 -1.67
CA LEU A 44 7.25 3.86 -2.41
C LEU A 44 6.28 2.94 -1.67
N VAL A 45 5.01 3.30 -1.65
CA VAL A 45 3.92 2.40 -1.28
C VAL A 45 2.90 2.36 -2.40
N GLY A 46 2.41 1.18 -2.76
CA GLY A 46 1.27 1.04 -3.66
C GLY A 46 1.21 -0.30 -4.36
N ASP A 47 0.06 -0.59 -4.98
CA ASP A 47 -0.17 -1.77 -5.81
C ASP A 47 0.66 -1.66 -7.10
N ILE A 48 1.75 -2.42 -7.17
CA ILE A 48 2.67 -2.47 -8.31
C ILE A 48 2.82 -3.89 -8.88
N LEU A 49 2.40 -4.91 -8.13
CA LEU A 49 2.45 -6.32 -8.55
C LEU A 49 1.39 -7.15 -7.83
N GLY A 50 1.05 -8.32 -8.39
CA GLY A 50 0.15 -9.26 -7.74
C GLY A 50 -1.34 -8.88 -7.88
N ASP A 51 -2.05 -8.83 -6.77
CA ASP A 51 -3.48 -8.45 -6.72
C ASP A 51 -3.64 -7.00 -6.25
N TRP A 52 -4.78 -6.65 -5.63
CA TRP A 52 -5.10 -5.27 -5.25
C TRP A 52 -4.40 -4.77 -3.98
N ARG A 53 -3.75 -5.65 -3.21
CA ARG A 53 -3.10 -5.25 -1.95
C ARG A 53 -1.81 -4.50 -2.28
N GLU A 54 -1.46 -3.54 -1.43
CA GLU A 54 -0.36 -2.61 -1.73
C GLU A 54 1.01 -3.19 -1.32
N GLU A 55 2.03 -3.00 -2.15
CA GLU A 55 3.42 -3.25 -1.79
C GLU A 55 4.03 -2.06 -1.04
N ALA A 56 5.01 -2.34 -0.18
CA ALA A 56 5.88 -1.32 0.39
C ALA A 56 7.32 -1.55 -0.06
N VAL A 57 7.95 -0.53 -0.64
CA VAL A 57 9.31 -0.57 -1.17
C VAL A 57 10.22 0.24 -0.29
N TYR A 58 11.28 -0.40 0.19
CA TYR A 58 12.33 0.20 1.00
C TYR A 58 13.69 0.02 0.32
N THR A 59 14.71 0.64 0.91
CA THR A 59 16.11 0.40 0.57
C THR A 59 16.78 -0.36 1.71
N ASN A 60 17.92 -1.00 1.44
CA ASN A 60 18.81 -1.42 2.50
C ASN A 60 19.67 -0.24 3.00
N ALA A 61 20.40 -0.42 4.11
CA ALA A 61 21.22 0.64 4.70
C ALA A 61 22.34 1.19 3.78
N SER A 62 22.77 0.40 2.79
CA SER A 62 23.80 0.79 1.81
C SER A 62 23.22 1.44 0.56
N TYR A 63 21.88 1.57 0.46
CA TYR A 63 21.16 2.11 -0.70
C TYR A 63 21.52 1.45 -2.05
N ASN A 64 22.01 0.21 -2.04
CA ASN A 64 22.39 -0.52 -3.26
C ASN A 64 21.36 -1.58 -3.68
N GLU A 65 20.32 -1.79 -2.88
CA GLU A 65 19.25 -2.75 -3.14
C GLU A 65 17.88 -2.18 -2.77
N LEU A 66 16.85 -2.61 -3.50
CA LEU A 66 15.44 -2.36 -3.17
C LEU A 66 14.84 -3.60 -2.54
N ILE A 67 14.17 -3.42 -1.40
CA ILE A 67 13.46 -4.48 -0.68
C ILE A 67 11.97 -4.23 -0.84
N VAL A 68 11.31 -5.11 -1.61
CA VAL A 68 9.88 -5.02 -1.91
C VAL A 68 9.12 -5.98 -1.01
N PHE A 69 8.25 -5.44 -0.17
CA PHE A 69 7.33 -6.22 0.66
C PHE A 69 5.99 -6.36 -0.06
N THR A 70 5.60 -7.59 -0.36
CA THR A 70 4.25 -7.95 -0.81
C THR A 70 3.63 -8.93 0.19
N THR A 71 2.30 -9.03 0.17
CA THR A 71 1.54 -9.81 1.15
C THR A 71 1.32 -11.25 0.71
N ASN A 72 1.54 -12.19 1.64
CA ASN A 72 1.24 -13.61 1.47
C ASN A 72 -0.13 -14.00 2.05
N GLN A 73 -0.92 -13.05 2.56
CA GLN A 73 -2.18 -13.34 3.25
C GLN A 73 -3.30 -13.59 2.23
N PRO A 74 -3.86 -14.80 2.11
CA PRO A 74 -4.86 -15.09 1.08
C PRO A 74 -6.11 -14.22 1.24
N THR A 75 -6.74 -13.88 0.10
CA THR A 75 -7.98 -13.09 0.07
C THR A 75 -8.98 -13.71 -0.90
N ASN A 76 -10.26 -13.69 -0.52
CA ASN A 76 -11.37 -14.08 -1.41
C ASN A 76 -11.86 -12.90 -2.26
N THR A 77 -11.35 -11.69 -2.00
CA THR A 77 -11.76 -10.47 -2.68
C THR A 77 -10.91 -10.26 -3.91
N ARG A 78 -11.54 -10.29 -5.09
CA ARG A 78 -10.91 -9.89 -6.36
C ARG A 78 -11.33 -8.48 -6.74
N LEU A 79 -10.35 -7.59 -6.83
CA LEU A 79 -10.49 -6.24 -7.38
C LEU A 79 -9.57 -6.10 -8.59
N TYR A 80 -9.82 -5.09 -9.42
CA TYR A 80 -8.82 -4.68 -10.39
C TYR A 80 -7.64 -4.03 -9.65
N THR A 81 -6.45 -4.03 -10.25
CA THR A 81 -5.28 -3.35 -9.66
C THR A 81 -5.62 -1.90 -9.34
N LEU A 82 -5.32 -1.45 -8.14
CA LEU A 82 -5.56 -0.08 -7.71
C LEU A 82 -4.81 0.92 -8.62
N SER A 83 -3.71 0.51 -9.25
CA SER A 83 -3.01 1.29 -10.27
C SER A 83 -3.85 1.59 -11.53
N HIS A 84 -4.98 0.92 -11.76
CA HIS A 84 -5.95 1.25 -12.81
C HIS A 84 -7.08 2.15 -12.33
N ASN A 85 -7.16 2.47 -11.03
CA ASN A 85 -8.08 3.47 -10.51
C ASN A 85 -7.48 4.88 -10.75
N PRO A 86 -8.18 5.79 -11.45
CA PRO A 86 -7.61 7.09 -11.81
C PRO A 86 -7.16 7.94 -10.61
N ALA A 87 -7.94 7.99 -9.52
CA ALA A 87 -7.58 8.76 -8.33
C ALA A 87 -6.37 8.16 -7.60
N TYR A 88 -6.38 6.83 -7.39
CA TYR A 88 -5.27 6.12 -6.77
C TYR A 88 -3.98 6.27 -7.59
N ARG A 89 -4.06 6.05 -8.90
CA ARG A 89 -2.91 6.14 -9.82
C ARG A 89 -2.31 7.53 -9.85
N ASN A 90 -3.14 8.58 -9.75
CA ASN A 90 -2.68 9.95 -9.64
C ASN A 90 -1.97 10.18 -8.30
N ALA A 91 -2.55 9.70 -7.19
CA ALA A 91 -1.97 9.82 -5.86
C ALA A 91 -0.56 9.20 -5.78
N MET A 92 -0.31 8.06 -6.44
CA MET A 92 1.03 7.43 -6.52
C MET A 92 2.12 8.33 -7.12
N THR A 93 1.74 9.33 -7.92
CA THR A 93 2.68 10.25 -8.58
C THR A 93 3.03 11.47 -7.75
N PHE A 94 2.25 11.80 -6.71
CA PHE A 94 2.49 12.98 -5.90
C PHE A 94 3.75 12.79 -5.05
N LYS A 95 4.67 13.76 -5.10
CA LYS A 95 5.94 13.75 -4.36
C LYS A 95 6.00 14.96 -3.42
N GLY A 96 6.42 14.71 -2.19
CA GLY A 96 6.41 15.68 -1.09
C GLY A 96 6.40 14.92 0.24
N TYR A 97 5.62 15.40 1.22
CA TYR A 97 5.27 14.58 2.37
C TYR A 97 4.32 13.47 1.92
N MET A 98 4.87 12.28 1.75
CA MET A 98 4.14 11.11 1.27
C MET A 98 2.87 10.88 2.10
N GLN A 99 1.73 10.81 1.42
CA GLN A 99 0.41 10.53 2.00
C GLN A 99 -0.08 9.17 1.53
N SER A 100 -1.04 8.60 2.25
CA SER A 100 -1.73 7.39 1.81
C SER A 100 -2.46 7.63 0.48
N HIS A 101 -2.45 6.62 -0.39
CA HIS A 101 -3.17 6.66 -1.65
C HIS A 101 -4.62 6.19 -1.45
N HIS A 102 -5.57 6.89 -2.05
CA HIS A 102 -6.99 6.58 -1.91
C HIS A 102 -7.63 6.34 -3.29
N PRO A 103 -8.45 5.28 -3.44
CA PRO A 103 -9.26 5.09 -4.64
C PRO A 103 -10.44 6.07 -4.70
N ASP A 104 -11.03 6.23 -5.89
CA ASP A 104 -12.25 7.04 -6.11
C ASP A 104 -13.56 6.36 -5.65
N TYR A 105 -13.48 5.19 -5.03
CA TYR A 105 -14.61 4.46 -4.47
C TYR A 105 -14.32 4.04 -3.02
N PHE A 106 -15.36 3.76 -2.25
CA PHE A 106 -15.21 3.24 -0.89
C PHE A 106 -14.62 1.82 -0.90
N LEU A 107 -13.40 1.67 -0.35
CA LEU A 107 -12.73 0.39 -0.16
C LEU A 107 -12.79 0.00 1.32
N GLY A 108 -13.69 -0.91 1.68
CA GLY A 108 -13.89 -1.31 3.07
C GLY A 108 -15.00 -2.34 3.28
N ALA A 109 -15.28 -2.65 4.54
CA ALA A 109 -16.36 -3.55 4.90
C ALA A 109 -17.71 -3.00 4.43
N GLY A 110 -18.51 -3.83 3.76
CA GLY A 110 -19.81 -3.44 3.21
C GLY A 110 -19.73 -2.64 1.89
N MET A 111 -18.57 -2.57 1.24
CA MET A 111 -18.46 -1.91 -0.06
C MET A 111 -19.29 -2.63 -1.15
N ALA A 112 -19.82 -1.85 -2.09
CA ALA A 112 -20.32 -2.38 -3.35
C ALA A 112 -19.16 -2.82 -4.25
N ARG A 113 -19.41 -3.73 -5.21
CA ARG A 113 -18.42 -4.07 -6.22
C ARG A 113 -18.13 -2.83 -7.07
N PRO A 114 -16.88 -2.35 -7.17
CA PRO A 114 -16.57 -1.17 -7.95
C PRO A 114 -16.82 -1.44 -9.44
N PRO A 115 -17.24 -0.43 -10.21
CA PRO A 115 -17.41 -0.55 -11.64
C PRO A 115 -16.07 -0.89 -12.32
N ARG A 116 -16.14 -1.42 -13.54
CA ARG A 116 -14.94 -1.56 -14.38
C ARG A 116 -14.31 -0.18 -14.60
N PRO A 117 -13.00 -0.02 -14.42
CA PRO A 117 -12.35 1.28 -14.64
C PRO A 117 -12.54 1.73 -16.09
N ASN A 118 -12.96 2.98 -16.27
CA ASN A 118 -13.11 3.61 -17.58
C ASN A 118 -11.77 4.18 -18.04
N ILE A 119 -10.88 3.29 -18.51
CA ILE A 119 -9.53 3.64 -18.96
C ILE A 119 -9.24 2.99 -20.32
N ALA A 120 -8.35 3.63 -21.08
CA ALA A 120 -7.74 3.06 -22.28
C ALA A 120 -6.22 3.00 -22.08
N TYR A 121 -5.56 2.04 -22.73
CA TYR A 121 -4.10 1.97 -22.70
C TYR A 121 -3.52 3.06 -23.58
N ALA A 122 -2.46 3.71 -23.11
CA ALA A 122 -1.74 4.69 -23.93
C ALA A 122 -1.24 4.01 -25.21
N GLY A 123 -1.57 4.59 -26.37
CA GLY A 123 -1.15 4.09 -27.68
C GLY A 123 -2.04 3.02 -28.31
N SER A 124 -3.15 2.58 -27.68
CA SER A 124 -4.16 1.79 -28.39
C SER A 124 -4.97 2.70 -29.32
N ALA A 125 -5.01 2.40 -30.62
CA ALA A 125 -5.94 3.06 -31.54
C ALA A 125 -7.37 2.91 -31.03
N GLY A 126 -8.11 4.03 -30.99
CA GLY A 126 -9.50 4.08 -30.50
C GLY A 126 -10.49 3.31 -31.35
#